data_AF-A0A3G2EAC7-F1
#
_entry.id   AF-A0A3G2EAC7-F1
#
_cell.length_a   1.000
_cell.length_b   1.000
_cell.length_c   1.000
_cell.angle_alpha   90.00
_cell.angle_beta   90.00
_cell.angle_gamma   90.00
#
_symmetry.space_group_name_H-M   'P 1'
#
loop_
_entity.id
_entity.type
_entity.pdbx_description
1 polymer ?
#
loop_
_entity_poly.entity_id
_entity_poly.type
_entity_poly.pdbx_seq_one_letter_code
_entity_poly.pdbx_strand_id
1 'polypeptide(L)'
;MSLLSPLSHAADIPAAAGHYLTLYAAPGVPQDDDPYTWSTVGGKQLTKGVTKADGRAYLKAEEGEETYVLETVSMRWTFTVPARCWQEAPAAFQSCLKLKQSASQYDIRQDAEKLAREKDQQAKAVAYELAVRANDDALAWLGKLPPQCSVQEHARRLLAIGDKIERHIASGLRQGGPDARQFVCKAPTAYGALPQQQAVLAYQLQPRPVPHAGAAWDQLLAAAAQGNWMARLEVYEALAERKVSELSYVEQARLVQLMAWLQQREIAGLYSFFSARTLGDGATQDRVARLAAMQGSVADQSVVGTLLQDEDDPALAAAGKRMLACAAAAMRSPR
;
A
#
# COMPACT_ATOMS: atom_id res chain seq x y z
N MET A 1 -9.42 35.94 36.86
CA MET A 1 -8.76 35.86 35.55
C MET A 1 -9.54 34.84 34.73
N SER A 2 -10.73 35.15 34.20
CA SER A 2 -10.97 35.84 32.91
C SER A 2 -10.07 35.36 31.78
N LEU A 3 -10.63 34.55 30.88
CA LEU A 3 -10.59 34.67 29.42
C LEU A 3 -11.59 33.65 28.81
N LEU A 4 -12.89 33.90 28.98
CA LEU A 4 -13.93 33.34 28.11
C LEU A 4 -14.39 34.49 27.23
N SER A 5 -13.83 34.57 26.02
CA SER A 5 -14.37 35.44 24.97
C SER A 5 -15.75 34.92 24.57
N PRO A 6 -16.75 35.80 24.41
CA PRO A 6 -18.09 35.38 24.05
C PRO A 6 -18.06 34.85 22.62
N LEU A 7 -18.52 33.62 22.43
CA LEU A 7 -19.06 33.16 21.15
C LEU A 7 -20.19 34.14 20.81
N SER A 8 -19.88 35.10 19.94
CA SER A 8 -20.87 35.91 19.27
C SER A 8 -21.86 34.94 18.62
N HIS A 9 -23.02 34.80 19.25
CA HIS A 9 -24.17 34.21 18.62
C HIS A 9 -24.40 35.07 17.38
N ALA A 10 -24.14 34.50 16.20
CA ALA A 10 -24.75 35.01 14.98
C ALA A 10 -26.25 34.93 15.24
N ALA A 11 -26.84 36.09 15.52
CA ALA A 11 -28.23 36.22 15.85
C ALA A 11 -29.07 35.58 14.74
N ASP A 12 -29.96 34.67 15.13
CA ASP A 12 -31.02 34.15 14.29
C ASP A 12 -31.85 35.32 13.76
N ILE A 13 -31.69 35.61 12.46
CA ILE A 13 -32.62 36.47 11.71
C ILE A 13 -33.86 35.61 11.44
N PRO A 14 -35.08 36.06 11.78
CA PRO A 14 -36.29 35.26 11.58
C PRO A 14 -36.50 34.94 10.10
N ALA A 15 -36.84 33.68 9.83
CA ALA A 15 -37.05 33.09 8.52
C ALA A 15 -38.35 33.54 7.82
N ALA A 16 -38.48 34.84 7.52
CA ALA A 16 -39.57 35.37 6.71
C ALA A 16 -39.01 36.04 5.44
N ALA A 17 -39.33 35.46 4.28
CA ALA A 17 -39.18 35.98 2.90
C ALA A 17 -37.97 35.54 2.03
N GLY A 18 -37.25 34.46 2.36
CA GLY A 18 -36.29 33.85 1.42
C GLY A 18 -36.92 32.75 0.55
N HIS A 19 -36.55 32.65 -0.73
CA HIS A 19 -36.84 31.49 -1.58
C HIS A 19 -36.04 30.26 -1.11
N TYR A 20 -36.64 29.07 -1.16
CA TYR A 20 -36.03 27.86 -0.63
C TYR A 20 -36.43 26.60 -1.41
N LEU A 21 -35.64 25.55 -1.22
CA LEU A 21 -35.99 24.18 -1.55
C LEU A 21 -36.15 23.38 -0.26
N THR A 22 -37.29 22.72 -0.05
CA THR A 22 -37.46 21.76 1.03
C THR A 22 -36.83 20.43 0.65
N LEU A 23 -35.86 20.00 1.45
CA LEU A 23 -35.20 18.71 1.37
C LEU A 23 -35.96 17.69 2.21
N TYR A 24 -36.02 16.46 1.72
CA TYR A 24 -36.75 15.37 2.35
C TYR A 24 -35.85 14.16 2.54
N ALA A 25 -35.81 13.60 3.75
CA ALA A 25 -35.12 12.34 4.05
C ALA A 25 -35.89 11.13 3.47
N ALA A 26 -37.22 11.24 3.48
CA ALA A 26 -38.17 10.29 2.91
C ALA A 26 -39.44 11.07 2.49
N PRO A 27 -40.33 10.50 1.66
CA PRO A 27 -41.56 11.18 1.27
C PRO A 27 -42.34 11.70 2.50
N GLY A 28 -42.51 13.02 2.58
CA GLY A 28 -43.22 13.69 3.68
C GLY A 28 -42.41 13.92 4.96
N VAL A 29 -41.14 13.49 5.02
CA VAL A 29 -40.24 13.68 6.18
C VAL A 29 -39.16 14.70 5.82
N PRO A 30 -39.24 15.95 6.30
CA PRO A 30 -38.22 16.96 6.05
C PRO A 30 -36.85 16.51 6.56
N GLN A 31 -35.81 16.84 5.80
CA GLN A 31 -34.43 16.56 6.17
C GLN A 31 -33.95 17.58 7.20
N ASP A 32 -33.86 17.19 8.47
CA ASP A 32 -33.32 18.01 9.56
C ASP A 32 -31.80 17.84 9.68
N ASP A 33 -31.13 18.88 10.17
CA ASP A 33 -29.69 18.93 10.48
C ASP A 33 -28.75 18.52 9.33
N ASP A 34 -29.11 18.80 8.07
CA ASP A 34 -28.24 18.52 6.91
C ASP A 34 -27.54 19.81 6.42
N PRO A 35 -26.20 19.86 6.51
CA PRO A 35 -25.43 20.95 5.94
C PRO A 35 -25.63 21.05 4.43
N TYR A 36 -25.87 22.26 3.94
CA TYR A 36 -26.01 22.52 2.51
C TYR A 36 -25.24 23.76 2.05
N THR A 37 -24.90 23.77 0.76
CA THR A 37 -24.29 24.89 0.07
C THR A 37 -24.94 25.08 -1.29
N TRP A 38 -25.35 26.32 -1.59
CA TRP A 38 -25.74 26.74 -2.93
C TRP A 38 -24.59 27.46 -3.61
N SER A 39 -24.35 27.15 -4.88
CA SER A 39 -23.33 27.78 -5.72
C SER A 39 -23.81 27.95 -7.16
N THR A 40 -23.14 28.83 -7.91
CA THR A 40 -23.27 28.89 -9.37
C THR A 40 -22.53 27.72 -10.03
N VAL A 41 -22.79 27.46 -11.32
CA VAL A 41 -22.03 26.43 -12.08
C VAL A 41 -20.53 26.74 -12.14
N GLY A 42 -20.18 28.03 -12.15
CA GLY A 42 -18.78 28.49 -12.08
C GLY A 42 -18.12 28.36 -10.70
N GLY A 43 -18.83 27.84 -9.70
CA GLY A 43 -18.30 27.58 -8.36
C GLY A 43 -18.37 28.78 -7.40
N LYS A 44 -19.03 29.88 -7.75
CA LYS A 44 -19.27 30.99 -6.81
C LYS A 44 -20.25 30.53 -5.75
N GLN A 45 -19.81 30.45 -4.49
CA GLN A 45 -20.69 30.14 -3.37
C GLN A 45 -21.68 31.29 -3.13
N LEU A 46 -22.97 30.97 -3.05
CA LEU A 46 -24.05 31.92 -2.85
C LEU A 46 -24.60 31.89 -1.43
N THR A 47 -24.82 30.69 -0.89
CA THR A 47 -25.39 30.50 0.45
C THR A 47 -24.86 29.20 1.03
N LYS A 48 -24.63 29.18 2.35
CA LYS A 48 -24.26 27.98 3.09
C LYS A 48 -25.07 27.96 4.39
N GLY A 49 -25.58 26.80 4.75
CA GLY A 49 -26.43 26.65 5.94
C GLY A 49 -26.53 25.21 6.39
N VAL A 50 -27.40 24.99 7.38
CA VAL A 50 -27.83 23.67 7.85
C VAL A 50 -29.35 23.70 7.89
N THR A 51 -30.01 22.70 7.32
CA THR A 51 -31.47 22.62 7.36
C THR A 51 -31.96 22.51 8.81
N LYS A 52 -33.19 22.98 9.05
CA LYS A 52 -33.87 22.85 10.34
C LYS A 52 -35.00 21.83 10.22
N ALA A 53 -35.83 21.69 11.24
CA ALA A 53 -36.96 20.76 11.28
C ALA A 53 -37.97 20.88 10.11
N ASP A 54 -37.96 22.00 9.38
CA ASP A 54 -38.79 22.20 8.18
C ASP A 54 -38.09 21.82 6.85
N GLY A 55 -36.85 21.34 6.91
CA GLY A 55 -36.05 20.86 5.78
C GLY A 55 -35.63 21.94 4.78
N ARG A 56 -35.76 23.23 5.10
CA ARG A 56 -35.58 24.30 4.11
C ARG A 56 -34.11 24.65 3.88
N ALA A 57 -33.69 24.53 2.62
CA ALA A 57 -32.43 25.04 2.10
C ALA A 57 -32.67 26.36 1.34
N TYR A 58 -32.30 27.48 1.95
CA TYR A 58 -32.53 28.82 1.39
C TYR A 58 -31.53 29.14 0.28
N LEU A 59 -32.03 29.76 -0.79
CA LEU A 59 -31.26 30.14 -1.96
C LEU A 59 -31.42 31.64 -2.24
N LYS A 60 -30.30 32.29 -2.59
CA LYS A 60 -30.27 33.68 -3.04
C LYS A 60 -30.06 33.75 -4.55
N ALA A 61 -30.81 34.64 -5.21
CA ALA A 61 -30.62 34.93 -6.63
C ALA A 61 -29.22 35.53 -6.90
N GLU A 62 -28.64 35.16 -8.03
CA GLU A 62 -27.40 35.72 -8.55
C GLU A 62 -27.69 36.32 -9.94
N GLU A 63 -27.21 37.55 -10.18
CA GLU A 63 -27.48 38.26 -11.43
C GLU A 63 -26.88 37.53 -12.64
N GLY A 64 -27.70 37.32 -13.66
CA GLY A 64 -27.28 36.62 -14.89
C GLY A 64 -27.12 35.11 -14.75
N GLU A 65 -27.38 34.52 -13.58
CA GLU A 65 -27.30 33.07 -13.36
C GLU A 65 -28.69 32.42 -13.40
N GLU A 66 -28.83 31.39 -14.22
CA GLU A 66 -30.04 30.56 -14.31
C GLU A 66 -29.81 29.13 -13.83
N THR A 67 -28.55 28.71 -13.63
CA THR A 67 -28.20 27.36 -13.19
C THR A 67 -27.54 27.37 -11.82
N TYR A 68 -28.18 26.71 -10.87
CA TYR A 68 -27.79 26.68 -9.47
C TYR A 68 -27.45 25.27 -9.05
N VAL A 69 -26.38 25.11 -8.28
CA VAL A 69 -25.93 23.83 -7.74
C VAL A 69 -26.19 23.83 -6.24
N LEU A 70 -26.97 22.86 -5.77
CA LEU A 70 -27.14 22.55 -4.36
C LEU A 70 -26.29 21.34 -4.01
N GLU A 71 -25.41 21.50 -3.04
CA GLU A 71 -24.65 20.41 -2.45
C GLU A 71 -25.08 20.20 -1.00
N THR A 72 -25.29 18.94 -0.64
CA THR A 72 -25.47 18.46 0.73
C THR A 72 -24.40 17.43 1.05
N VAL A 73 -24.45 16.84 2.24
CA VAL A 73 -23.55 15.73 2.62
C VAL A 73 -23.68 14.54 1.66
N SER A 74 -24.89 14.24 1.21
CA SER A 74 -25.19 13.01 0.46
C SER A 74 -25.41 13.22 -1.04
N MET A 75 -25.81 14.42 -1.45
CA MET A 75 -26.30 14.67 -2.80
C MET A 75 -25.77 15.98 -3.37
N ARG A 76 -25.64 16.00 -4.70
CA ARG A 76 -25.43 17.19 -5.50
C ARG A 76 -26.56 17.28 -6.52
N TRP A 77 -27.28 18.37 -6.51
CA TRP A 77 -28.33 18.68 -7.48
C TRP A 77 -27.96 19.90 -8.28
N THR A 78 -28.24 19.87 -9.58
CA THR A 78 -28.15 21.02 -10.47
C THR A 78 -29.55 21.36 -10.93
N PHE A 79 -29.99 22.57 -10.62
CA PHE A 79 -31.29 23.11 -10.98
C PHE A 79 -31.14 24.22 -12.01
N THR A 80 -32.10 24.30 -12.92
CA THR A 80 -32.38 25.53 -13.64
C THR A 80 -33.48 26.30 -12.91
N VAL A 81 -33.22 27.57 -12.61
CA VAL A 81 -34.14 28.49 -11.93
C VAL A 81 -34.44 29.65 -12.87
N PRO A 82 -35.47 29.53 -13.73
CA PRO A 82 -35.88 30.61 -14.62
C PRO A 82 -36.15 31.91 -13.87
N ALA A 83 -35.84 33.06 -14.49
CA ALA A 83 -36.00 34.38 -13.87
C ALA A 83 -37.40 34.62 -13.27
N ARG A 84 -38.46 34.11 -13.91
CA ARG A 84 -39.84 34.21 -13.41
C ARG A 84 -40.07 33.53 -12.07
N CYS A 85 -39.30 32.48 -11.72
CA CYS A 85 -39.47 31.76 -10.47
C CYS A 85 -39.20 32.65 -9.26
N TRP A 86 -38.30 33.64 -9.39
CA TRP A 86 -38.03 34.61 -8.33
C TRP A 86 -39.19 35.55 -8.02
N GLN A 87 -40.19 35.65 -8.91
CA GLN A 87 -41.41 36.43 -8.69
C GLN A 87 -42.49 35.62 -7.94
N GLU A 88 -42.32 34.29 -7.84
CA GLU A 88 -43.24 33.43 -7.11
C GLU A 88 -43.15 33.63 -5.60
N ALA A 89 -44.25 33.37 -4.90
CA ALA A 89 -44.25 33.30 -3.45
C ALA A 89 -43.28 32.21 -2.97
N PRO A 90 -42.60 32.37 -1.81
CA PRO A 90 -41.60 31.40 -1.33
C PRO A 90 -42.06 29.94 -1.32
N ALA A 91 -43.33 29.67 -0.99
CA ALA A 91 -43.90 28.32 -0.98
C ALA A 91 -44.15 27.73 -2.38
N ALA A 92 -44.37 28.57 -3.40
CA ALA A 92 -44.58 28.15 -4.79
C ALA A 92 -43.27 28.03 -5.57
N PHE A 93 -42.18 28.64 -5.08
CA PHE A 93 -40.87 28.67 -5.70
C PHE A 93 -40.33 27.27 -6.03
N GLN A 94 -40.36 26.34 -5.07
CA GLN A 94 -39.85 24.98 -5.24
C GLN A 94 -40.45 24.27 -6.47
N SER A 95 -41.74 24.46 -6.72
CA SER A 95 -42.44 23.86 -7.86
C SER A 95 -42.02 24.46 -9.21
N CYS A 96 -41.36 25.62 -9.21
CA CYS A 96 -40.87 26.31 -10.40
C CYS A 96 -39.44 25.89 -10.80
N LEU A 97 -38.64 25.36 -9.86
CA LEU A 97 -37.29 24.85 -10.16
C LEU A 97 -37.37 23.63 -11.08
N LYS A 98 -36.44 23.56 -12.03
CA LYS A 98 -36.28 22.38 -12.89
C LYS A 98 -35.02 21.65 -12.53
N LEU A 99 -35.14 20.43 -12.03
CA LEU A 99 -33.98 19.56 -11.80
C LEU A 99 -33.37 19.19 -13.16
N LYS A 100 -32.11 19.57 -13.38
CA LYS A 100 -31.34 19.23 -14.58
C LYS A 100 -30.57 17.94 -14.38
N GLN A 101 -29.94 17.79 -13.22
CA GLN A 101 -29.12 16.63 -12.88
C GLN A 101 -29.10 16.44 -11.37
N SER A 102 -29.06 15.18 -10.93
CA SER A 102 -28.78 14.80 -9.55
C SER A 102 -27.73 13.70 -9.55
N ALA A 103 -26.80 13.76 -8.59
CA ALA A 103 -25.83 12.71 -8.37
C ALA A 103 -25.60 12.56 -6.86
N SER A 104 -25.37 11.34 -6.40
CA SER A 104 -24.90 11.12 -5.04
C SER A 104 -23.46 11.60 -4.91
N GLN A 105 -23.13 12.23 -3.77
CA GLN A 105 -21.75 12.55 -3.42
C GLN A 105 -20.89 11.28 -3.30
N TYR A 106 -21.50 10.14 -2.97
CA TYR A 106 -20.82 8.84 -2.97
C TYR A 106 -20.39 8.45 -4.38
N ASP A 107 -21.30 8.48 -5.35
CA ASP A 107 -21.01 8.11 -6.74
C ASP A 107 -19.97 9.05 -7.36
N ILE A 108 -20.10 10.36 -7.14
CA ILE A 108 -19.11 11.36 -7.60
C ILE A 108 -17.71 11.02 -7.07
N ARG A 109 -17.60 10.66 -5.79
CA ARG A 109 -16.32 10.29 -5.17
C ARG A 109 -15.79 8.99 -5.76
N GLN A 110 -16.64 7.98 -5.94
CA GLN A 110 -16.24 6.72 -6.54
C GLN A 110 -15.74 6.87 -7.97
N ASP A 111 -16.41 7.69 -8.78
CA ASP A 111 -16.01 7.98 -10.15
C ASP A 111 -14.68 8.74 -10.18
N ALA A 112 -14.50 9.73 -9.31
CA ALA A 112 -13.24 10.46 -9.18
C ALA A 112 -12.09 9.55 -8.76
N GLU A 113 -12.30 8.66 -7.78
CA GLU A 113 -11.32 7.66 -7.36
C GLU A 113 -11.01 6.66 -8.47
N LYS A 114 -12.03 6.20 -9.21
CA LYS A 114 -11.86 5.31 -10.36
C LYS A 114 -11.00 5.97 -11.44
N LEU A 115 -11.32 7.21 -11.82
CA LEU A 115 -10.55 7.96 -12.79
C LEU A 115 -9.10 8.20 -12.32
N ALA A 116 -8.90 8.49 -11.04
CA ALA A 116 -7.57 8.64 -10.46
C ALA A 116 -6.77 7.32 -10.54
N ARG A 117 -7.40 6.18 -10.24
CA ARG A 117 -6.80 4.85 -10.39
C ARG A 117 -6.44 4.54 -11.84
N GLU A 118 -7.32 4.84 -12.80
CA GLU A 118 -7.07 4.64 -14.23
C GLU A 118 -5.89 5.49 -14.72
N LYS A 119 -5.82 6.76 -14.30
CA LYS A 119 -4.69 7.66 -14.62
C LYS A 119 -3.37 7.18 -14.02
N ASP A 120 -3.38 6.74 -12.76
CA ASP A 120 -2.19 6.16 -12.10
C ASP A 120 -1.70 4.90 -12.84
N GLN A 121 -2.61 3.98 -13.17
CA GLN A 121 -2.28 2.77 -13.94
C GLN A 121 -1.69 3.11 -15.32
N GLN A 122 -2.27 4.09 -16.02
CA GLN A 122 -1.76 4.55 -17.30
C GLN A 122 -0.35 5.16 -17.17
N ALA A 123 -0.12 6.00 -16.16
CA ALA A 123 1.19 6.58 -15.90
C ALA A 123 2.24 5.50 -15.60
N LYS A 124 1.90 4.51 -14.76
CA LYS A 124 2.77 3.36 -14.46
C LYS A 124 3.09 2.54 -15.71
N ALA A 125 2.11 2.32 -16.61
CA ALA A 125 2.31 1.61 -17.86
C ALA A 125 3.29 2.36 -18.80
N VAL A 126 3.10 3.67 -18.97
CA VAL A 126 4.02 4.50 -19.78
C VAL A 126 5.43 4.52 -19.20
N ALA A 127 5.57 4.67 -17.88
CA ALA A 127 6.86 4.62 -17.21
C ALA A 127 7.56 3.26 -17.41
N TYR A 128 6.79 2.16 -17.37
CA TYR A 128 7.32 0.83 -17.65
C TYR A 128 7.84 0.70 -19.08
N GLU A 129 7.09 1.17 -20.08
CA GLU A 129 7.52 1.10 -21.48
C GLU A 129 8.83 1.87 -21.72
N LEU A 130 8.99 3.03 -21.07
CA LEU A 130 10.24 3.79 -21.11
C LEU A 130 11.38 3.02 -20.46
N ALA A 131 11.15 2.46 -19.27
CA ALA A 131 12.13 1.68 -18.53
C ALA A 131 12.55 0.40 -19.29
N VAL A 132 11.63 -0.25 -20.02
CA VAL A 132 11.94 -1.40 -20.88
C VAL A 132 12.95 -1.03 -21.97
N ARG A 133 12.80 0.16 -22.57
CA ARG A 133 13.69 0.64 -23.64
C ARG A 133 15.05 1.06 -23.10
N ALA A 134 15.07 1.78 -21.99
CA ALA A 134 16.30 2.34 -21.42
C ALA A 134 17.09 1.31 -20.60
N ASN A 135 16.39 0.48 -19.81
CA ASN A 135 16.96 -0.47 -18.84
C ASN A 135 18.05 0.17 -17.97
N ASP A 136 17.73 1.31 -17.37
CA ASP A 136 18.64 2.18 -16.62
C ASP A 136 18.17 2.45 -15.18
N ASP A 137 17.18 1.69 -14.70
CA ASP A 137 16.75 1.75 -13.30
C ASP A 137 17.79 1.15 -12.33
N ALA A 138 17.63 1.42 -11.03
CA ALA A 138 18.55 1.00 -9.98
C ALA A 138 18.78 -0.52 -9.90
N LEU A 139 17.89 -1.33 -10.48
CA LEU A 139 17.96 -2.78 -10.52
C LEU A 139 18.23 -3.34 -11.93
N ALA A 140 18.66 -2.48 -12.87
CA ALA A 140 18.97 -2.85 -14.25
C ALA A 140 20.02 -3.96 -14.40
N TRP A 141 20.89 -4.13 -13.41
CA TRP A 141 21.88 -5.21 -13.33
C TRP A 141 21.25 -6.61 -13.21
N LEU A 142 19.95 -6.74 -12.96
CA LEU A 142 19.20 -8.01 -13.05
C LEU A 142 18.93 -8.46 -14.49
N GLY A 143 19.30 -7.65 -15.48
CA GLY A 143 19.06 -7.90 -16.90
C GLY A 143 17.86 -7.13 -17.42
N LYS A 144 17.47 -7.40 -18.67
CA LYS A 144 16.39 -6.65 -19.34
C LYS A 144 15.03 -6.90 -18.69
N LEU A 145 14.21 -5.85 -18.61
CA LEU A 145 12.79 -5.98 -18.28
C LEU A 145 12.06 -6.78 -19.38
N PRO A 146 11.01 -7.53 -19.03
CA PRO A 146 10.09 -8.10 -20.01
C PRO A 146 9.56 -7.02 -20.95
N PRO A 147 9.44 -7.28 -22.26
CA PRO A 147 9.02 -6.26 -23.23
C PRO A 147 7.58 -5.79 -23.04
N GLN A 148 6.78 -6.54 -22.29
CA GLN A 148 5.38 -6.27 -22.01
C GLN A 148 5.07 -6.49 -20.53
N CYS A 149 4.44 -5.49 -19.91
CA CYS A 149 3.89 -5.61 -18.56
C CYS A 149 2.52 -6.29 -18.65
N SER A 150 2.50 -7.62 -18.68
CA SER A 150 1.25 -8.40 -18.63
C SER A 150 1.07 -9.00 -17.24
N VAL A 151 -0.08 -8.72 -16.61
CA VAL A 151 -0.49 -9.31 -15.33
C VAL A 151 -0.48 -10.84 -15.42
N GLN A 152 -0.93 -11.39 -16.55
CA GLN A 152 -0.96 -12.85 -16.76
C GLN A 152 0.45 -13.43 -16.85
N GLU A 153 1.35 -12.80 -17.59
CA GLU A 153 2.74 -13.26 -17.71
C GLU A 153 3.49 -13.11 -16.38
N HIS A 154 3.25 -12.02 -15.67
CA HIS A 154 3.79 -11.79 -14.33
C HIS A 154 3.33 -12.88 -13.36
N ALA A 155 2.02 -13.13 -13.28
CA ALA A 155 1.45 -14.19 -12.44
C ALA A 155 1.99 -15.58 -12.82
N ARG A 156 2.08 -15.89 -14.12
CA ARG A 156 2.64 -17.16 -14.61
C ARG A 156 4.09 -17.35 -14.17
N ARG A 157 4.92 -16.32 -14.25
CA ARG A 157 6.33 -16.39 -13.80
C ARG A 157 6.41 -16.56 -12.30
N LEU A 158 5.63 -15.79 -11.54
CA LEU A 158 5.63 -15.86 -10.09
C LEU A 158 5.22 -17.25 -9.61
N LEU A 159 4.14 -17.82 -10.17
CA LEU A 159 3.69 -19.18 -9.88
C LEU A 159 4.75 -20.22 -10.23
N ALA A 160 5.35 -20.13 -11.42
CA ALA A 160 6.39 -21.10 -11.83
C ALA A 160 7.65 -21.06 -10.93
N ILE A 161 7.98 -19.90 -10.35
CA ILE A 161 9.07 -19.77 -9.37
C ILE A 161 8.61 -20.30 -8.02
N GLY A 162 7.39 -19.96 -7.58
CA GLY A 162 6.75 -20.47 -6.37
C GLY A 162 6.73 -21.99 -6.32
N ASP A 163 6.26 -22.64 -7.39
CA ASP A 163 6.23 -24.11 -7.52
C ASP A 163 7.61 -24.77 -7.39
N LYS A 164 8.69 -24.07 -7.78
CA LYS A 164 10.06 -24.57 -7.59
C LYS A 164 10.50 -24.46 -6.14
N ILE A 165 10.20 -23.32 -5.49
CA ILE A 165 10.50 -23.09 -4.08
C ILE A 165 9.72 -24.09 -3.22
N GLU A 166 8.42 -24.22 -3.45
CA GLU A 166 7.56 -25.14 -2.71
C GLU A 166 8.04 -26.59 -2.86
N ARG A 167 8.40 -27.03 -4.07
CA ARG A 167 8.99 -28.36 -4.27
C ARG A 167 10.33 -28.54 -3.57
N HIS A 168 11.18 -27.52 -3.55
CA HIS A 168 12.46 -27.58 -2.83
C HIS A 168 12.23 -27.73 -1.32
N ILE A 169 11.35 -26.89 -0.75
CA ILE A 169 10.94 -26.95 0.65
C ILE A 169 10.34 -28.33 0.97
N ALA A 170 9.35 -28.78 0.20
CA ALA A 170 8.70 -30.06 0.39
C ALA A 170 9.68 -31.24 0.32
N SER A 171 10.72 -31.14 -0.53
CA SER A 171 11.80 -32.13 -0.58
C SER A 171 12.67 -32.12 0.68
N GLY A 172 13.04 -30.94 1.18
CA GLY A 172 13.83 -30.79 2.41
C GLY A 172 13.07 -31.18 3.69
N LEU A 173 11.73 -31.15 3.64
CA LEU A 173 10.85 -31.51 4.77
C LEU A 173 10.37 -32.97 4.78
N ARG A 174 10.81 -33.83 3.84
CA ARG A 174 10.45 -35.27 3.85
C ARG A 174 11.02 -35.98 5.11
N GLN A 175 10.51 -37.18 5.38
CA GLN A 175 10.65 -37.96 6.63
C GLN A 175 11.78 -37.54 7.59
N GLY A 176 11.38 -37.12 8.81
CA GLY A 176 12.27 -36.66 9.88
C GLY A 176 12.46 -35.14 9.92
N GLY A 177 12.36 -34.46 8.77
CA GLY A 177 12.66 -33.03 8.67
C GLY A 177 14.13 -32.70 8.95
N PRO A 178 14.51 -31.43 8.89
CA PRO A 178 15.87 -30.99 9.19
C PRO A 178 16.23 -31.25 10.67
N ASP A 179 17.11 -32.22 10.93
CA ASP A 179 17.65 -32.48 12.28
C ASP A 179 18.73 -31.44 12.63
N ALA A 180 18.35 -30.47 13.46
CA ALA A 180 19.22 -29.37 13.86
C ALA A 180 20.53 -29.85 14.51
N ARG A 181 20.55 -31.05 15.11
CA ARG A 181 21.78 -31.63 15.70
C ARG A 181 22.89 -31.78 14.66
N GLN A 182 22.53 -31.95 13.39
CA GLN A 182 23.44 -32.11 12.24
C GLN A 182 23.90 -30.77 11.65
N PHE A 183 23.55 -29.63 12.26
CA PHE A 183 23.95 -28.33 11.77
C PHE A 183 25.48 -28.18 11.69
N VAL A 184 25.96 -27.81 10.50
CA VAL A 184 27.35 -27.45 10.21
C VAL A 184 27.37 -26.03 9.67
N CYS A 185 28.08 -25.14 10.38
CA CYS A 185 28.29 -23.79 9.90
C CYS A 185 29.18 -23.80 8.64
N LYS A 186 28.71 -23.14 7.58
CA LYS A 186 29.52 -22.84 6.40
C LYS A 186 29.82 -21.35 6.37
N ALA A 187 31.02 -21.00 5.90
CA ALA A 187 31.34 -19.60 5.65
C ALA A 187 30.31 -19.01 4.67
N PRO A 188 29.85 -17.77 4.87
CA PRO A 188 28.86 -17.16 3.97
C PRO A 188 29.27 -17.11 2.49
N THR A 189 30.57 -17.07 2.22
CA THR A 189 31.14 -17.13 0.87
C THR A 189 30.90 -18.47 0.16
N ALA A 190 30.58 -19.54 0.92
CA ALA A 190 30.16 -20.82 0.36
C ALA A 190 28.79 -20.77 -0.32
N TYR A 191 27.96 -19.76 -0.01
CA TYR A 191 26.64 -19.55 -0.61
C TYR A 191 26.65 -18.52 -1.74
N GLY A 192 27.70 -17.71 -1.82
CA GLY A 192 27.88 -16.74 -2.89
C GLY A 192 28.86 -15.62 -2.52
N ALA A 193 29.15 -14.74 -3.47
CA ALA A 193 30.02 -13.59 -3.24
C ALA A 193 29.39 -12.59 -2.23
N LEU A 194 30.25 -11.91 -1.46
CA LEU A 194 29.86 -10.92 -0.46
C LEU A 194 30.65 -9.59 -0.56
N PRO A 195 30.76 -8.98 -1.74
CA PRO A 195 31.38 -7.65 -1.84
C PRO A 195 30.59 -6.63 -1.02
N GLN A 196 31.30 -5.67 -0.41
CA GLN A 196 30.69 -4.56 0.33
C GLN A 196 29.74 -4.99 1.46
N GLN A 197 30.11 -6.02 2.23
CA GLN A 197 29.26 -6.52 3.32
C GLN A 197 28.84 -5.47 4.36
N GLN A 198 29.64 -4.40 4.53
CA GLN A 198 29.27 -3.25 5.34
C GLN A 198 27.94 -2.60 4.89
N ALA A 199 27.65 -2.53 3.60
CA ALA A 199 26.40 -1.93 3.14
C ALA A 199 25.16 -2.69 3.68
N VAL A 200 25.24 -4.02 3.72
CA VAL A 200 24.20 -4.88 4.30
C VAL A 200 24.03 -4.59 5.80
N LEU A 201 25.14 -4.48 6.52
CA LEU A 201 25.14 -4.17 7.96
C LEU A 201 24.54 -2.79 8.25
N ALA A 202 24.96 -1.75 7.53
CA ALA A 202 24.41 -0.40 7.70
C ALA A 202 22.91 -0.35 7.44
N TYR A 203 22.42 -1.12 6.46
CA TYR A 203 21.00 -1.19 6.15
C TYR A 203 20.20 -1.89 7.25
N GLN A 204 20.66 -3.04 7.74
CA GLN A 204 19.98 -3.78 8.80
C GLN A 204 20.00 -3.07 10.16
N LEU A 205 20.96 -2.16 10.39
CA LEU A 205 21.02 -1.31 11.58
C LEU A 205 20.10 -0.08 11.52
N GLN A 206 19.39 0.15 10.41
CA GLN A 206 18.44 1.26 10.31
C GLN A 206 17.26 1.05 11.28
N PRO A 207 16.71 2.14 11.87
CA PRO A 207 15.51 2.04 12.69
C PRO A 207 14.31 1.57 11.86
N ARG A 208 13.40 0.82 12.47
CA ARG A 208 12.14 0.42 11.82
C ARG A 208 11.10 1.56 11.87
N PRO A 209 10.28 1.75 10.82
CA PRO A 209 10.30 1.05 9.54
C PRO A 209 11.54 1.43 8.73
N VAL A 210 12.19 0.43 8.10
CA VAL A 210 13.44 0.64 7.38
C VAL A 210 13.19 1.52 6.15
N PRO A 211 13.86 2.68 6.01
CA PRO A 211 13.70 3.51 4.83
C PRO A 211 14.23 2.82 3.57
N HIS A 212 13.39 2.69 2.54
CA HIS A 212 13.80 2.18 1.21
C HIS A 212 14.30 3.32 0.32
N ALA A 213 15.06 4.24 0.91
CA ALA A 213 15.61 5.43 0.28
C ALA A 213 16.82 5.96 1.06
N GLY A 214 17.64 6.78 0.40
CA GLY A 214 18.81 7.42 1.01
C GLY A 214 20.04 6.52 1.04
N ALA A 215 21.11 7.02 1.66
CA ALA A 215 22.46 6.48 1.49
C ALA A 215 22.61 4.99 1.86
N ALA A 216 21.94 4.51 2.92
CA ALA A 216 21.99 3.11 3.30
C ALA A 216 21.33 2.19 2.25
N TRP A 217 20.21 2.63 1.69
CA TRP A 217 19.53 1.93 0.60
C TRP A 217 20.36 1.95 -0.69
N ASP A 218 20.93 3.09 -1.06
CA ASP A 218 21.76 3.23 -2.26
C ASP A 218 23.01 2.34 -2.18
N GLN A 219 23.65 2.26 -1.01
CA GLN A 219 24.79 1.37 -0.77
C GLN A 219 24.37 -0.11 -0.82
N LEU A 220 23.20 -0.46 -0.30
CA LEU A 220 22.67 -1.82 -0.39
C LEU A 220 22.45 -2.22 -1.85
N LEU A 221 21.84 -1.34 -2.65
CA LEU A 221 21.65 -1.55 -4.09
C LEU A 221 22.98 -1.72 -4.83
N ALA A 222 23.99 -0.92 -4.48
CA ALA A 222 25.33 -1.03 -5.07
C ALA A 222 26.01 -2.37 -4.70
N ALA A 223 25.88 -2.83 -3.46
CA ALA A 223 26.39 -4.14 -3.03
C ALA A 223 25.67 -5.29 -3.77
N ALA A 224 24.33 -5.19 -3.89
CA ALA A 224 23.51 -6.15 -4.63
C ALA A 224 23.93 -6.22 -6.11
N ALA A 225 24.16 -5.06 -6.74
CA ALA A 225 24.64 -4.96 -8.12
C ALA A 225 25.98 -5.68 -8.32
N GLN A 226 26.90 -5.56 -7.36
CA GLN A 226 28.20 -6.25 -7.39
C GLN A 226 28.11 -7.76 -7.09
N GLY A 227 26.93 -8.29 -6.80
CA GLY A 227 26.71 -9.72 -6.60
C GLY A 227 26.69 -10.16 -5.15
N ASN A 228 26.61 -9.24 -4.19
CA ASN A 228 26.39 -9.59 -2.79
C ASN A 228 25.02 -10.27 -2.63
N TRP A 229 25.02 -11.57 -2.33
CA TRP A 229 23.78 -12.35 -2.26
C TRP A 229 22.91 -11.93 -1.07
N MET A 230 23.51 -11.51 0.05
CA MET A 230 22.77 -11.01 1.21
C MET A 230 22.09 -9.69 0.89
N ALA A 231 22.81 -8.77 0.21
CA ALA A 231 22.20 -7.52 -0.25
C ALA A 231 21.03 -7.76 -1.21
N ARG A 232 21.13 -8.74 -2.12
CA ARG A 232 20.03 -9.11 -3.03
C ARG A 232 18.82 -9.66 -2.29
N LEU A 233 19.04 -10.45 -1.23
CA LEU A 233 17.98 -10.95 -0.37
C LEU A 233 17.29 -9.79 0.36
N GLU A 234 18.06 -8.89 1.00
CA GLU A 234 17.52 -7.70 1.68
C GLU A 234 16.70 -6.79 0.76
N VAL A 235 17.19 -6.55 -0.48
CA VAL A 235 16.46 -5.76 -1.47
C VAL A 235 15.15 -6.46 -1.87
N TYR A 236 15.16 -7.80 -2.00
CA TYR A 236 13.94 -8.56 -2.28
C TYR A 236 12.92 -8.44 -1.15
N GLU A 237 13.35 -8.65 0.10
CA GLU A 237 12.47 -8.58 1.27
C GLU A 237 11.88 -7.16 1.44
N ALA A 238 12.72 -6.14 1.33
CA ALA A 238 12.31 -4.73 1.37
C ALA A 238 11.24 -4.38 0.34
N LEU A 239 11.38 -4.87 -0.90
CA LEU A 239 10.38 -4.64 -1.95
C LEU A 239 9.11 -5.47 -1.71
N ALA A 240 9.23 -6.71 -1.23
CA ALA A 240 8.10 -7.61 -1.02
C ALA A 240 7.29 -7.34 0.27
N GLU A 241 7.80 -6.53 1.19
CA GLU A 241 7.05 -6.03 2.35
C GLU A 241 6.06 -4.91 1.99
N ARG A 242 6.28 -4.20 0.88
CA ARG A 242 5.41 -3.13 0.40
C ARG A 242 4.14 -3.69 -0.24
N LYS A 243 3.04 -2.92 -0.17
CA LYS A 243 1.81 -3.33 -0.88
C LYS A 243 2.05 -3.26 -2.37
N VAL A 244 1.58 -4.28 -3.12
CA VAL A 244 1.73 -4.34 -4.58
C VAL A 244 1.18 -3.08 -5.26
N SER A 245 0.11 -2.48 -4.73
CA SER A 245 -0.48 -1.22 -5.23
C SER A 245 0.47 -0.01 -5.12
N GLU A 246 1.40 -0.03 -4.16
CA GLU A 246 2.39 1.02 -3.92
C GLU A 246 3.66 0.84 -4.77
N LEU A 247 3.84 -0.33 -5.41
CA LEU A 247 4.96 -0.60 -6.30
C LEU A 247 4.65 -0.10 -7.72
N SER A 248 5.65 0.48 -8.36
CA SER A 248 5.67 0.67 -9.81
C SER A 248 5.70 -0.69 -10.53
N TYR A 249 5.27 -0.72 -11.79
CA TYR A 249 5.38 -1.94 -12.60
C TYR A 249 6.82 -2.39 -12.84
N VAL A 250 7.78 -1.44 -12.81
CA VAL A 250 9.21 -1.77 -12.86
C VAL A 250 9.61 -2.52 -11.60
N GLU A 251 9.32 -1.99 -10.41
CA GLU A 251 9.63 -2.66 -9.14
C GLU A 251 8.98 -4.05 -9.04
N GLN A 252 7.73 -4.20 -9.48
CA GLN A 252 7.06 -5.50 -9.52
C GLN A 252 7.81 -6.50 -10.43
N ALA A 253 8.22 -6.08 -11.63
CA ALA A 253 9.00 -6.94 -12.52
C ALA A 253 10.38 -7.28 -11.95
N ARG A 254 11.04 -6.31 -11.31
CA ARG A 254 12.34 -6.50 -10.65
C ARG A 254 12.24 -7.44 -9.46
N LEU A 255 11.15 -7.38 -8.70
CA LEU A 255 10.87 -8.31 -7.59
C LEU A 255 10.83 -9.77 -8.09
N VAL A 256 10.16 -10.03 -9.21
CA VAL A 256 10.13 -11.37 -9.82
C VAL A 256 11.52 -11.80 -10.31
N GLN A 257 12.31 -10.89 -10.89
CA GLN A 257 13.69 -11.21 -11.32
C GLN A 257 14.60 -11.52 -10.13
N LEU A 258 14.49 -10.77 -9.03
CA LEU A 258 15.20 -11.05 -7.78
C LEU A 258 14.81 -12.40 -7.21
N MET A 259 13.51 -12.68 -7.11
CA MET A 259 13.01 -13.97 -6.63
C MET A 259 13.52 -15.13 -7.49
N ALA A 260 13.51 -14.98 -8.82
CA ALA A 260 14.06 -15.97 -9.73
C ALA A 260 15.57 -16.18 -9.51
N TRP A 261 16.33 -15.10 -9.32
CA TRP A 261 17.77 -15.16 -9.08
C TRP A 261 18.09 -15.88 -7.76
N LEU A 262 17.38 -15.53 -6.68
CA LEU A 262 17.52 -16.13 -5.35
C LEU A 262 17.14 -17.62 -5.39
N GLN A 263 16.03 -17.96 -6.06
CA GLN A 263 15.57 -19.34 -6.24
C GLN A 263 16.60 -20.17 -7.02
N GLN A 264 17.15 -19.66 -8.13
CA GLN A 264 18.14 -20.37 -8.94
C GLN A 264 19.44 -20.67 -8.20
N ARG A 265 19.75 -19.89 -7.16
CA ARG A 265 20.94 -20.06 -6.30
C ARG A 265 20.65 -20.74 -4.98
N GLU A 266 19.40 -21.16 -4.78
CA GLU A 266 18.96 -21.82 -3.55
C GLU A 266 19.31 -20.99 -2.30
N ILE A 267 19.18 -19.67 -2.39
CA ILE A 267 19.45 -18.77 -1.27
C ILE A 267 18.38 -19.01 -0.19
N ALA A 268 18.78 -19.68 0.88
CA ALA A 268 17.88 -20.26 1.86
C ALA A 268 16.97 -19.25 2.58
N GLY A 269 17.40 -17.99 2.74
CA GLY A 269 16.57 -16.94 3.35
C GLY A 269 15.28 -16.66 2.59
N LEU A 270 15.24 -16.95 1.29
CA LEU A 270 14.01 -16.86 0.50
C LEU A 270 12.90 -17.80 1.01
N TYR A 271 13.26 -18.94 1.59
CA TYR A 271 12.30 -20.01 1.91
C TYR A 271 11.39 -19.64 3.07
N SER A 272 11.94 -19.12 4.17
CA SER A 272 11.16 -18.67 5.32
C SER A 272 10.26 -17.50 4.96
N PHE A 273 10.78 -16.54 4.19
CA PHE A 273 10.01 -15.40 3.71
C PHE A 273 8.83 -15.84 2.82
N PHE A 274 9.07 -16.81 1.93
CA PHE A 274 8.06 -17.39 1.06
C PHE A 274 7.03 -18.18 1.86
N SER A 275 7.45 -19.07 2.76
CA SER A 275 6.54 -19.90 3.56
C SER A 275 5.64 -19.08 4.45
N ALA A 276 6.15 -18.01 5.07
CA ALA A 276 5.35 -17.12 5.91
C ALA A 276 4.15 -16.49 5.18
N ARG A 277 4.22 -16.40 3.84
CA ARG A 277 3.18 -15.79 2.99
C ARG A 277 2.32 -16.81 2.23
N THR A 278 2.71 -18.09 2.22
CA THR A 278 2.11 -19.11 1.34
C THR A 278 1.71 -20.38 2.08
N LEU A 279 2.41 -20.75 3.15
CA LEU A 279 2.15 -21.94 3.95
C LEU A 279 1.50 -21.50 5.27
N GLY A 280 0.23 -21.85 5.44
CA GLY A 280 -0.66 -21.22 6.43
C GLY A 280 -0.58 -21.72 7.88
N ASP A 281 0.33 -22.62 8.22
CA ASP A 281 0.46 -23.14 9.59
C ASP A 281 1.85 -22.87 10.21
N GLY A 282 1.86 -22.49 11.49
CA GLY A 282 3.08 -22.10 12.20
C GLY A 282 4.09 -23.24 12.37
N ALA A 283 3.62 -24.48 12.54
CA ALA A 283 4.50 -25.63 12.70
C ALA A 283 5.30 -25.94 11.41
N THR A 284 4.66 -25.78 10.25
CA THR A 284 5.31 -25.88 8.94
C THR A 284 6.29 -24.74 8.76
N GLN A 285 5.92 -23.50 9.13
CA GLN A 285 6.83 -22.36 9.07
C GLN A 285 8.08 -22.56 9.95
N ASP A 286 7.94 -23.07 11.18
CA ASP A 286 9.07 -23.37 12.07
C ASP A 286 10.01 -24.43 11.47
N ARG A 287 9.43 -25.45 10.82
CA ARG A 287 10.21 -26.48 10.11
C ARG A 287 10.93 -25.90 8.89
N VAL A 288 10.30 -24.97 8.15
CA VAL A 288 10.94 -24.25 7.04
C VAL A 288 12.07 -23.36 7.55
N ALA A 289 11.87 -22.62 8.64
CA ALA A 289 12.91 -21.81 9.25
C ALA A 289 14.10 -22.68 9.68
N ARG A 290 13.86 -23.84 10.28
CA ARG A 290 14.91 -24.81 10.60
C ARG A 290 15.65 -25.32 9.36
N LEU A 291 14.93 -25.63 8.28
CA LEU A 291 15.52 -26.03 7.00
C LEU A 291 16.41 -24.90 6.44
N ALA A 292 15.88 -23.68 6.39
CA ALA A 292 16.57 -22.49 5.90
C ALA A 292 17.83 -22.18 6.72
N ALA A 293 17.76 -22.29 8.05
CA ALA A 293 18.90 -22.12 8.94
C ALA A 293 20.02 -23.14 8.63
N MET A 294 19.66 -24.41 8.45
CA MET A 294 20.59 -25.47 8.07
C MET A 294 21.19 -25.28 6.67
N GLN A 295 20.47 -24.59 5.78
CA GLN A 295 20.90 -24.30 4.41
C GLN A 295 21.59 -22.94 4.23
N GLY A 296 21.85 -22.22 5.32
CA GLY A 296 22.70 -21.02 5.27
C GLY A 296 21.98 -19.68 5.42
N SER A 297 20.69 -19.67 5.74
CA SER A 297 20.01 -18.42 6.07
C SER A 297 20.50 -17.87 7.40
N VAL A 298 21.15 -16.71 7.36
CA VAL A 298 21.75 -16.05 8.53
C VAL A 298 20.68 -15.57 9.51
N ALA A 299 19.55 -15.06 9.00
CA ALA A 299 18.42 -14.63 9.82
C ALA A 299 17.78 -15.84 10.52
N ASP A 300 17.50 -16.92 9.79
CA ASP A 300 16.91 -18.12 10.39
C ASP A 300 17.86 -18.82 11.36
N GLN A 301 19.17 -18.81 11.12
CA GLN A 301 20.16 -19.29 12.09
C GLN A 301 20.08 -18.54 13.42
N SER A 302 19.78 -17.24 13.39
CA SER A 302 19.62 -16.44 14.60
C SER A 302 18.32 -16.78 15.33
N VAL A 303 17.22 -16.92 14.59
CA VAL A 303 15.90 -17.25 15.15
C VAL A 303 15.87 -18.67 15.71
N VAL A 304 16.17 -19.66 14.87
CA VAL A 304 16.20 -21.09 15.26
C VAL A 304 17.26 -21.33 16.33
N GLY A 305 18.41 -20.67 16.21
CA GLY A 305 19.49 -20.78 17.17
C GLY A 305 19.08 -20.33 18.58
N THR A 306 18.31 -19.23 18.67
CA THR A 306 17.72 -18.74 19.93
C THR A 306 16.72 -19.74 20.49
N LEU A 307 15.77 -20.20 19.67
CA LEU A 307 14.73 -21.15 20.10
C LEU A 307 15.32 -22.46 20.65
N LEU A 308 16.38 -22.96 20.03
CA LEU A 308 17.02 -24.21 20.46
C LEU A 308 17.80 -24.07 21.78
N GLN A 309 18.08 -22.87 22.29
CA GLN A 309 18.80 -22.71 23.56
C GLN A 309 17.99 -23.17 24.76
N ASP A 310 16.67 -23.14 24.65
CA ASP A 310 15.72 -23.46 25.71
C ASP A 310 15.28 -24.94 25.68
N GLU A 311 15.84 -25.75 24.76
CA GLU A 311 15.55 -27.18 24.64
C GLU A 311 16.28 -28.00 25.72
N ASP A 312 15.58 -28.96 26.31
CA ASP A 312 16.13 -29.87 27.33
C ASP A 312 17.21 -30.83 26.77
N ASP A 313 17.19 -31.11 25.46
CA ASP A 313 18.20 -31.94 24.80
C ASP A 313 19.51 -31.16 24.65
N PRO A 314 20.61 -31.56 25.33
CA PRO A 314 21.88 -30.87 25.26
C PRO A 314 22.47 -30.79 23.84
N ALA A 315 22.16 -31.76 22.97
CA ALA A 315 22.62 -31.76 21.58
C ALA A 315 21.91 -30.68 20.75
N LEU A 316 20.62 -30.42 21.02
CA LEU A 316 19.86 -29.33 20.40
C LEU A 316 20.32 -27.97 20.91
N ALA A 317 20.47 -27.80 22.23
CA ALA A 317 21.03 -26.57 22.80
C ALA A 317 22.44 -26.25 22.27
N ALA A 318 23.29 -27.28 22.11
CA ALA A 318 24.60 -27.12 21.48
C ALA A 318 24.48 -26.73 20.00
N ALA A 319 23.53 -27.28 19.25
CA ALA A 319 23.26 -26.87 17.87
C ALA A 319 22.78 -25.41 17.78
N GLY A 320 21.90 -24.98 18.68
CA GLY A 320 21.44 -23.59 18.75
C GLY A 320 22.59 -22.60 18.97
N LYS A 321 23.49 -22.91 19.90
CA LYS A 321 24.74 -22.13 20.10
C LYS A 321 25.61 -22.06 18.84
N ARG A 322 25.74 -23.16 18.10
CA ARG A 322 26.49 -23.17 16.83
C ARG A 322 25.81 -22.31 15.76
N MET A 323 24.49 -22.34 15.66
CA MET A 323 23.74 -21.51 14.70
C MET A 323 23.91 -20.01 15.00
N LEU A 324 23.76 -19.60 16.26
CA LEU A 324 23.99 -18.22 16.69
C LEU A 324 25.42 -17.74 16.43
N ALA A 325 26.41 -18.59 16.73
CA ALA A 325 27.81 -18.27 16.44
C ALA A 325 28.06 -18.14 14.92
N CYS A 326 27.43 -18.99 14.12
CA CYS A 326 27.53 -18.94 12.65
C CYS A 326 26.94 -17.64 12.10
N ALA A 327 25.74 -17.27 12.55
CA ALA A 327 25.09 -16.03 12.14
C ALA A 327 25.91 -14.80 12.56
N ALA A 328 26.40 -14.76 13.79
CA ALA A 328 27.25 -13.67 14.27
C ALA A 328 28.57 -13.55 13.47
N ALA A 329 29.18 -14.69 13.10
CA ALA A 329 30.39 -14.70 12.28
C ALA A 329 30.11 -14.25 10.84
N ALA A 330 28.94 -14.58 10.29
CA ALA A 330 28.53 -14.14 8.96
C ALA A 330 28.46 -12.62 8.86
N MET A 331 27.95 -11.99 9.91
CA MET A 331 27.82 -10.54 10.04
C MET A 331 29.13 -9.81 10.32
N ARG A 332 30.19 -10.54 10.69
CA ARG A 332 31.54 -10.00 10.94
C ARG A 332 32.52 -10.28 9.80
N SER A 333 32.09 -10.98 8.75
CA SER A 333 33.00 -11.46 7.70
C SER A 333 33.74 -10.30 7.01
N PRO A 334 35.05 -10.46 6.70
CA PRO A 334 35.92 -9.34 6.35
C PRO A 334 35.65 -8.78 4.94
N ARG A 335 36.17 -7.56 4.74
CA ARG A 335 36.17 -6.75 3.51
C ARG A 335 36.75 -7.45 2.29
#